data_AF-A0A3C1JA35-F1
#
_entry.id   AF-A0A3C1JA35-F1
#
_cell.length_a   1.000
_cell.length_b   1.000
_cell.length_c   1.000
_cell.angle_alpha   90.00
_cell.angle_beta   90.00
_cell.angle_gamma   90.00
#
_symmetry.space_group_name_H-M   'P 1'
#
loop_
_entity.id
_entity.type
_entity.pdbx_description
1 polymer ?
#
loop_
_entity_poly.entity_id
_entity_poly.type
_entity_poly.pdbx_seq_one_letter_code
_entity_poly.pdbx_strand_id
1 'polypeptide(L)'
;MKSPGTGRCYELILNYNCNARCRFCSQGDFDKSLNAPFEDIARNLYSAYRAGYRRLGLTGGEPLIRPDILKVIALGKSVGFRFIRVQTNGIKLADPAFCRALARAGLTFCKFSFTTDRAAEHDRLVGVPGALNKALAGLENLRKLKLRLGTNILVNRLNYARLPEIVKFYLGRGITNFVVIYPVYIGAMADNCKKLGVRLSDCEPYFAETVKVMEAAGLPGEILFLNTPPCFLRGRESLAIGLDLFNTVVTDPSGGRTDLDANAAASRVKGPPCRRCALAKKCRGADAHYIERFGWRGFVPVVRAGSEKKAGPGGRIYLSDNERCLVEILRRKPGASTREVLALSKDIVLCRDCSDGNTVLASASSLAAKGLVTSSFARGVYRWSLAKPYSEIKKLL
;
A
#
# COMPACT_ATOMS: atom_id res chain seq x y z
N MET A 1 -27.82 8.70 -1.10
CA MET A 1 -27.24 8.75 0.26
C MET A 1 -25.85 8.14 0.24
N LYS A 2 -24.81 8.87 0.65
CA LYS A 2 -23.44 8.35 0.79
C LYS A 2 -23.42 7.35 1.95
N SER A 3 -22.94 6.13 1.73
CA SER A 3 -22.72 5.16 2.81
C SER A 3 -21.76 5.74 3.86
N PRO A 4 -22.12 5.79 5.15
CA PRO A 4 -21.27 6.35 6.17
C PRO A 4 -20.16 5.37 6.59
N GLY A 5 -18.90 5.78 6.39
CA GLY A 5 -17.90 5.65 7.46
C GLY A 5 -16.81 4.57 7.35
N THR A 6 -16.69 3.80 6.27
CA THR A 6 -15.72 2.69 6.24
C THR A 6 -14.84 2.73 4.98
N GLY A 7 -13.85 3.64 4.97
CA GLY A 7 -12.86 3.72 3.88
C GLY A 7 -12.01 4.99 3.83
N ARG A 8 -12.41 6.05 4.54
CA ARG A 8 -11.72 7.34 4.47
C ARG A 8 -10.41 7.37 5.27
N CYS A 9 -9.32 7.71 4.59
CA CYS A 9 -7.98 7.88 5.16
C CYS A 9 -7.65 9.36 5.30
N TYR A 10 -7.08 9.74 6.43
CA TYR A 10 -6.51 11.06 6.64
C TYR A 10 -4.99 10.91 6.69
N GLU A 11 -4.28 11.61 5.82
CA GLU A 11 -2.83 11.52 5.69
C GLU A 11 -2.18 12.85 6.09
N LEU A 12 -1.16 12.77 6.94
CA LEU A 12 -0.37 13.91 7.40
C LEU A 12 1.05 13.78 6.88
N ILE A 13 1.51 14.80 6.15
CA ILE A 13 2.92 15.01 5.88
C ILE A 13 3.47 15.79 7.08
N LEU A 14 4.26 15.14 7.93
CA LEU A 14 4.69 15.73 9.21
C LEU A 14 5.85 16.72 9.08
N ASN A 15 6.67 16.54 8.05
CA ASN A 15 7.88 17.31 7.78
C ASN A 15 8.34 17.06 6.34
N TYR A 16 9.31 17.83 5.86
CA TYR A 16 10.03 17.54 4.62
C TYR A 16 11.49 17.14 4.83
N ASN A 17 12.01 17.19 6.07
CA ASN A 17 13.34 16.70 6.41
C ASN A 17 13.43 15.17 6.25
N CYS A 18 14.58 14.67 5.78
CA CYS A 18 14.82 13.25 5.56
C CYS A 18 16.29 12.92 5.83
N ASN A 19 16.54 11.78 6.47
CA ASN A 19 17.89 11.23 6.64
C ASN A 19 18.38 10.44 5.40
N ALA A 20 17.64 10.47 4.29
CA ALA A 20 18.02 9.93 2.99
C ALA A 20 18.02 11.03 1.92
N ARG A 21 18.74 10.80 0.83
CA ARG A 21 18.88 11.73 -0.31
C ARG A 21 18.58 11.01 -1.62
N CYS A 22 17.36 10.51 -1.74
CA CYS A 22 16.95 9.68 -2.86
C CYS A 22 17.08 10.42 -4.19
N ARG A 23 17.74 9.79 -5.17
CA ARG A 23 17.95 10.34 -6.53
C ARG A 23 16.67 10.45 -7.37
N PHE A 24 15.55 10.04 -6.82
CA PHE A 24 14.23 10.00 -7.45
C PHE A 24 13.14 10.68 -6.58
N CYS A 25 13.54 11.39 -5.52
CA CYS A 25 12.58 12.03 -4.63
C CYS A 25 11.78 13.11 -5.36
N SER A 26 10.46 12.98 -5.39
CA SER A 26 9.56 14.00 -5.95
C SER A 26 9.47 15.26 -5.07
N GLN A 27 9.92 15.17 -3.83
CA GLN A 27 9.94 16.28 -2.87
C GLN A 27 11.36 16.86 -2.72
N GLY A 28 12.25 16.66 -3.70
CA GLY A 28 13.66 17.11 -3.62
C GLY A 28 13.80 18.58 -3.23
N ASP A 29 13.00 19.43 -3.86
CA ASP A 29 13.11 20.90 -3.78
C ASP A 29 12.30 21.54 -2.64
N PHE A 30 11.63 20.72 -1.83
CA PHE A 30 10.78 21.20 -0.75
C PHE A 30 11.64 21.66 0.43
N ASP A 31 11.24 22.75 1.09
CA ASP A 31 11.95 23.31 2.25
C ASP A 31 12.04 22.28 3.39
N LYS A 32 13.26 21.81 3.63
CA LYS A 32 13.59 20.76 4.62
C LYS A 32 13.50 21.25 6.06
N SER A 33 13.43 22.57 6.29
CA SER A 33 13.24 23.14 7.61
C SER A 33 11.78 23.04 8.09
N LEU A 34 10.83 22.87 7.17
CA LEU A 34 9.40 22.80 7.50
C LEU A 34 9.06 21.51 8.26
N ASN A 35 8.55 21.72 9.47
CA ASN A 35 8.04 20.70 10.36
C ASN A 35 6.71 21.20 10.93
N ALA A 36 5.67 20.38 10.85
CA ALA A 36 4.37 20.75 11.41
C ALA A 36 4.49 20.92 12.95
N PRO A 37 3.98 22.01 13.54
CA PRO A 37 3.88 22.13 14.99
C PRO A 37 3.06 20.97 15.59
N PHE A 38 3.41 20.53 16.80
CA PHE A 38 2.70 19.42 17.44
C PHE A 38 1.22 19.77 17.67
N GLU A 39 0.95 21.02 18.03
CA GLU A 39 -0.37 21.58 18.27
C GLU A 39 -1.24 21.50 17.01
N ASP A 40 -0.66 21.77 15.84
CA ASP A 40 -1.35 21.68 14.55
C ASP A 40 -1.65 20.24 14.16
N ILE A 41 -0.70 19.34 14.37
CA ILE A 41 -0.92 17.89 14.23
C ILE A 41 -2.08 17.46 15.12
N ALA A 42 -2.08 17.86 16.40
CA ALA A 42 -3.13 17.51 17.35
C ALA A 42 -4.50 18.02 16.89
N ARG A 43 -4.61 19.31 16.52
CA ARG A 43 -5.85 19.90 15.98
C ARG A 43 -6.35 19.12 14.77
N ASN A 44 -5.47 18.83 13.81
CA ASN A 44 -5.80 18.07 12.61
C ASN A 44 -6.30 16.66 12.91
N LEU A 45 -5.67 15.94 13.85
CA LEU A 45 -6.11 14.59 14.25
C LEU A 45 -7.52 14.60 14.85
N TYR A 46 -7.81 15.53 15.77
CA TYR A 46 -9.15 15.67 16.34
C TYR A 46 -10.18 16.05 15.27
N SER A 47 -9.88 17.03 14.42
CA SER A 47 -10.77 17.46 13.34
C SER A 47 -11.06 16.32 12.36
N ALA A 48 -10.04 15.58 11.93
CA ALA A 48 -10.20 14.46 11.02
C ALA A 48 -11.05 13.35 11.64
N TYR A 49 -10.82 12.99 12.90
CA TYR A 49 -11.63 11.97 13.55
C TYR A 49 -13.10 12.38 13.66
N ARG A 50 -13.37 13.65 14.02
CA ARG A 50 -14.73 14.22 14.04
C ARG A 50 -15.38 14.24 12.65
N ALA A 51 -14.61 14.45 11.58
CA ALA A 51 -15.08 14.41 10.20
C ALA A 51 -15.35 13.00 9.65
N GLY A 52 -15.13 11.95 10.47
CA GLY A 52 -15.44 10.57 10.13
C GLY A 52 -14.28 9.78 9.53
N TYR A 53 -13.05 10.33 9.52
CA TYR A 53 -11.86 9.57 9.15
C TYR A 53 -11.53 8.54 10.24
N ARG A 54 -11.16 7.32 9.84
CA ARG A 54 -10.86 6.21 10.78
C ARG A 54 -9.50 5.57 10.55
N ARG A 55 -8.82 5.96 9.47
CA ARG A 55 -7.45 5.55 9.13
C ARG A 55 -6.56 6.78 9.12
N LEU A 56 -5.41 6.67 9.77
CA LEU A 56 -4.38 7.70 9.83
C LEU A 56 -3.15 7.23 9.05
N GLY A 57 -2.70 8.04 8.10
CA GLY A 57 -1.42 7.90 7.42
C GLY A 57 -0.45 8.98 7.90
N LEU A 58 0.76 8.59 8.26
CA LEU A 58 1.85 9.49 8.61
C LEU A 58 2.96 9.31 7.59
N THR A 59 3.35 10.41 6.95
CA THR A 59 4.39 10.47 5.92
C THR A 59 5.20 11.77 6.09
N GLY A 60 6.05 12.11 5.14
CA GLY A 60 6.90 13.29 5.20
C GLY A 60 8.05 13.23 4.20
N GLY A 61 9.19 13.81 4.60
CA GLY A 61 10.49 13.35 4.15
C GLY A 61 10.80 12.00 4.79
N GLU A 62 11.14 12.00 6.07
CA GLU A 62 11.14 10.79 6.90
C GLU A 62 10.42 11.07 8.23
N PRO A 63 9.23 10.50 8.47
CA PRO A 63 8.48 10.77 9.69
C PRO A 63 9.18 10.22 10.95
N LEU A 64 9.95 9.12 10.85
CA LEU A 64 10.54 8.49 12.04
C LEU A 64 11.73 9.27 12.63
N ILE A 65 12.33 10.22 11.90
CA ILE A 65 13.38 11.09 12.47
C ILE A 65 12.81 12.24 13.29
N ARG A 66 11.50 12.47 13.26
CA ARG A 66 10.84 13.50 14.05
C ARG A 66 10.97 13.18 15.56
N PRO A 67 11.42 14.12 16.42
CA PRO A 67 11.69 13.84 17.84
C PRO A 67 10.48 13.31 18.64
N ASP A 68 9.29 13.85 18.40
CA ASP A 68 8.04 13.55 19.11
C ASP A 68 7.16 12.52 18.37
N ILE A 69 7.69 11.76 17.41
CA ILE A 69 6.90 10.81 16.59
C ILE A 69 6.11 9.80 17.43
N LEU A 70 6.67 9.34 18.56
CA LEU A 70 5.98 8.43 19.47
C LEU A 70 4.75 9.09 20.10
N LYS A 71 4.83 10.39 20.44
CA LYS A 71 3.72 11.18 20.98
C LYS A 71 2.63 11.39 19.93
N VAL A 72 3.01 11.63 18.67
CA VAL A 72 2.05 11.76 17.55
C VAL A 72 1.27 10.46 17.32
N ILE A 73 1.96 9.31 17.31
CA ILE A 73 1.31 8.00 17.14
C ILE A 73 0.40 7.69 18.33
N ALA A 74 0.87 7.92 19.56
CA ALA A 74 0.07 7.74 20.77
C ALA A 74 -1.18 8.63 20.79
N LEU A 75 -1.06 9.88 20.34
CA LEU A 75 -2.19 10.80 20.20
C LEU A 75 -3.18 10.30 19.14
N GLY A 76 -2.72 9.86 17.97
CA GLY A 76 -3.60 9.25 16.97
C GLY A 76 -4.38 8.07 17.54
N LYS A 77 -3.72 7.22 18.35
CA LYS A 77 -4.36 6.09 19.02
C LYS A 77 -5.38 6.55 20.05
N SER A 78 -5.06 7.53 20.89
CA SER A 78 -5.97 8.03 21.93
C SER A 78 -7.18 8.77 21.37
N VAL A 79 -7.03 9.45 20.23
CA VAL A 79 -8.14 10.07 19.48
C VAL A 79 -9.14 9.02 18.95
N GLY A 80 -8.68 7.78 18.74
CA GLY A 80 -9.53 6.65 18.34
C GLY A 80 -9.21 6.06 16.96
N PHE A 81 -8.14 6.49 16.30
CA PHE A 81 -7.70 5.85 15.05
C PHE A 81 -7.26 4.41 15.34
N ARG A 82 -7.96 3.44 14.72
CA ARG A 82 -7.66 2.01 14.87
C ARG A 82 -6.59 1.52 13.89
N PHE A 83 -6.37 2.26 12.81
CA PHE A 83 -5.34 2.00 11.81
C PHE A 83 -4.43 3.23 11.69
N ILE A 84 -3.18 3.08 12.09
CA ILE A 84 -2.14 4.10 12.04
C ILE A 84 -0.99 3.54 11.22
N ARG A 85 -0.81 4.10 10.02
CA ARG A 85 0.26 3.75 9.09
C ARG A 85 1.38 4.79 9.18
N VAL A 86 2.63 4.32 9.23
CA VAL A 86 3.79 5.16 8.90
C VAL A 86 4.39 4.69 7.58
N GLN A 87 4.63 5.61 6.65
CA GLN A 87 5.48 5.39 5.48
C GLN A 87 6.91 5.80 5.79
N THR A 88 7.89 4.93 5.56
CA THR A 88 9.27 5.16 6.02
C THR A 88 10.31 4.51 5.10
N ASN A 89 11.53 5.06 5.09
CA ASN A 89 12.71 4.41 4.52
C ASN A 89 13.25 3.26 5.40
N GLY A 90 12.79 3.16 6.65
CA GLY A 90 13.07 2.05 7.55
C GLY A 90 14.43 2.06 8.23
N ILE A 91 15.29 3.05 7.97
CA ILE A 91 16.66 3.10 8.51
C ILE A 91 16.66 3.13 10.04
N LYS A 92 15.80 3.95 10.66
CA LYS A 92 15.70 4.08 12.12
C LYS A 92 15.12 2.84 12.80
N LEU A 93 14.46 1.96 12.04
CA LEU A 93 13.86 0.73 12.57
C LEU A 93 14.89 -0.37 12.85
N ALA A 94 16.15 -0.18 12.45
CA ALA A 94 17.23 -1.08 12.85
C ALA A 94 17.37 -1.21 14.37
N ASP A 95 17.00 -0.16 15.13
CA ASP A 95 16.91 -0.21 16.59
C ASP A 95 15.65 -0.98 17.07
N PRO A 96 15.82 -2.15 17.71
CA PRO A 96 14.69 -2.93 18.24
C PRO A 96 13.94 -2.23 19.38
N ALA A 97 14.62 -1.38 20.17
CA ALA A 97 13.98 -0.65 21.27
C ALA A 97 13.02 0.41 20.72
N PHE A 98 13.42 1.14 19.69
CA PHE A 98 12.56 2.06 18.97
C PHE A 98 11.36 1.36 18.32
N CYS A 99 11.57 0.19 17.70
CA CYS A 99 10.48 -0.65 17.18
C CYS A 99 9.44 -1.01 18.26
N ARG A 100 9.89 -1.43 19.46
CA ARG A 100 9.01 -1.72 20.60
C ARG A 100 8.28 -0.47 21.09
N ALA A 101 8.92 0.69 21.06
CA ALA A 101 8.29 1.95 21.44
C ALA A 101 7.18 2.35 20.45
N LEU A 102 7.41 2.19 19.14
CA LEU A 102 6.39 2.44 18.10
C LEU A 102 5.17 1.53 18.27
N ALA A 103 5.38 0.23 18.53
CA ALA A 103 4.30 -0.71 18.77
C ALA A 103 3.49 -0.33 20.03
N ARG A 104 4.18 0.01 21.13
CA ARG A 104 3.52 0.48 22.37
C ARG A 104 2.75 1.78 22.20
N ALA A 105 3.25 2.70 21.36
CA ALA A 105 2.55 3.94 21.02
C ALA A 105 1.26 3.68 20.21
N GLY A 106 1.09 2.48 19.63
CA GLY A 106 -0.12 2.12 18.90
C GLY A 106 0.03 2.15 17.37
N LEU A 107 1.27 2.15 16.86
CA LEU A 107 1.50 1.93 15.42
C LEU A 107 0.87 0.59 15.00
N THR A 108 0.21 0.55 13.85
CA THR A 108 -0.43 -0.69 13.36
C THR A 108 0.15 -1.18 12.05
N PHE A 109 0.63 -0.27 11.21
CA PHE A 109 1.14 -0.61 9.87
C PHE A 109 2.41 0.17 9.55
N CYS A 110 3.44 -0.54 9.12
CA CYS A 110 4.65 0.08 8.57
C CYS A 110 4.72 -0.20 7.07
N LYS A 111 4.73 0.88 6.28
CA LYS A 111 4.87 0.84 4.82
C LYS A 111 6.29 1.28 4.46
N PHE A 112 7.17 0.31 4.22
CA PHE A 112 8.55 0.56 3.82
C PHE A 112 8.60 1.14 2.40
N SER A 113 9.67 1.87 2.09
CA SER A 113 9.98 2.34 0.74
C SER A 113 11.22 1.62 0.25
N PHE A 114 11.05 0.41 -0.27
CA PHE A 114 12.14 -0.39 -0.83
C PHE A 114 12.27 -0.15 -2.34
N THR A 115 13.49 0.08 -2.83
CA THR A 115 13.73 0.31 -4.27
C THR A 115 14.14 -0.94 -5.03
N THR A 116 14.92 -1.84 -4.41
CA THR A 116 15.49 -3.05 -5.02
C THR A 116 15.83 -4.07 -3.92
N ASP A 117 16.13 -5.31 -4.32
CA ASP A 117 16.57 -6.42 -3.47
C ASP A 117 18.11 -6.44 -3.25
N ARG A 118 18.84 -5.52 -3.90
CA ARG A 118 20.31 -5.46 -3.88
C ARG A 118 20.83 -4.28 -3.07
N ALA A 119 21.63 -4.56 -2.04
CA ALA A 119 22.06 -3.55 -1.06
C ALA A 119 22.79 -2.36 -1.69
N ALA A 120 23.84 -2.62 -2.48
CA ALA A 120 24.64 -1.54 -3.09
C ALA A 120 23.80 -0.65 -4.04
N GLU A 121 22.89 -1.25 -4.81
CA GLU A 121 22.00 -0.51 -5.71
C GLU A 121 20.98 0.32 -4.92
N HIS A 122 20.38 -0.26 -3.88
CA HIS A 122 19.44 0.42 -2.99
C HIS A 122 20.11 1.63 -2.34
N ASP A 123 21.26 1.41 -1.69
CA ASP A 123 22.02 2.43 -0.96
C ASP A 123 22.42 3.59 -1.89
N ARG A 124 22.83 3.28 -3.13
CA ARG A 124 23.13 4.29 -4.16
C ARG A 124 21.90 5.09 -4.57
N LEU A 125 20.75 4.43 -4.71
CA LEU A 125 19.48 5.05 -5.10
C LEU A 125 18.93 5.97 -4.00
N VAL A 126 19.05 5.58 -2.73
CA VAL A 126 18.57 6.37 -1.57
C VAL A 126 19.63 7.31 -0.99
N GLY A 127 20.89 7.18 -1.41
CA GLY A 127 21.98 8.06 -1.01
C GLY A 127 22.51 7.82 0.41
N VAL A 128 22.34 6.61 0.96
CA VAL A 128 22.75 6.28 2.34
C VAL A 128 23.39 4.89 2.38
N PRO A 129 24.67 4.77 2.76
CA PRO A 129 25.33 3.48 2.96
C PRO A 129 24.66 2.63 4.06
N GLY A 130 24.48 1.34 3.77
CA GLY A 130 23.86 0.35 4.65
C GLY A 130 22.34 0.54 4.84
N ALA A 131 21.68 1.36 4.03
CA ALA A 131 20.26 1.66 4.19
C ALA A 131 19.38 0.42 4.01
N LEU A 132 19.64 -0.41 2.99
CA LEU A 132 18.85 -1.62 2.79
C LEU A 132 19.00 -2.57 3.98
N ASN A 133 20.23 -2.80 4.44
CA ASN A 133 20.49 -3.71 5.56
C ASN A 133 19.81 -3.23 6.85
N LYS A 134 19.85 -1.92 7.14
CA LYS A 134 19.15 -1.32 8.29
C LYS A 134 17.63 -1.47 8.17
N ALA A 135 17.08 -1.21 6.99
CA ALA A 135 15.65 -1.35 6.73
C ALA A 135 15.18 -2.81 6.82
N LEU A 136 15.99 -3.78 6.36
CA LEU A 136 15.73 -5.21 6.52
C LEU A 136 15.81 -5.68 7.99
N ALA A 137 16.77 -5.18 8.76
CA ALA A 137 16.81 -5.42 10.21
C ALA A 137 15.54 -4.87 10.89
N GLY A 138 15.09 -3.68 10.48
CA GLY A 138 13.83 -3.09 10.91
C GLY A 138 12.60 -3.92 10.53
N LEU A 139 12.57 -4.46 9.31
CA LEU A 139 11.51 -5.37 8.86
C LEU A 139 11.40 -6.58 9.80
N GLU A 140 12.51 -7.23 10.12
CA GLU A 140 12.52 -8.38 11.04
C GLU A 140 12.14 -8.00 12.48
N ASN A 141 12.59 -6.84 12.97
CA ASN A 141 12.19 -6.32 14.27
C ASN A 141 10.66 -6.13 14.37
N LEU A 142 10.06 -5.47 13.38
CA LEU A 142 8.61 -5.23 13.37
C LEU A 142 7.80 -6.51 13.13
N ARG A 143 8.33 -7.46 12.36
CA ARG A 143 7.71 -8.77 12.13
C ARG A 143 7.56 -9.56 13.44
N LYS A 144 8.60 -9.55 14.29
CA LYS A 144 8.55 -10.18 15.64
C LYS A 144 7.47 -9.54 16.53
N LEU A 145 7.18 -8.26 16.33
CA LEU A 145 6.14 -7.51 17.04
C LEU A 145 4.75 -7.68 16.41
N LYS A 146 4.62 -8.51 15.35
CA LYS A 146 3.36 -8.78 14.64
C LYS A 146 2.70 -7.52 14.07
N LEU A 147 3.50 -6.49 13.78
CA LEU A 147 3.03 -5.32 13.06
C LEU A 147 2.77 -5.70 11.60
N ARG A 148 1.81 -5.01 10.98
CA ARG A 148 1.57 -5.17 9.56
C ARG A 148 2.70 -4.53 8.78
N LEU A 149 3.08 -5.16 7.67
CA LEU A 149 4.23 -4.78 6.86
C LEU A 149 3.82 -4.72 5.40
N GLY A 150 4.20 -3.64 4.74
CA GLY A 150 3.94 -3.42 3.32
C GLY A 150 5.12 -2.69 2.72
N THR A 151 5.20 -2.67 1.39
CA THR A 151 6.21 -1.89 0.69
C THR A 151 5.64 -1.06 -0.46
N ASN A 152 6.19 0.13 -0.62
CA ASN A 152 6.12 0.93 -1.83
C ASN A 152 7.41 0.70 -2.63
N ILE A 153 7.30 0.42 -3.93
CA ILE A 153 8.44 0.25 -4.83
C ILE A 153 8.32 1.27 -5.95
N LEU A 154 9.22 2.25 -5.99
CA LEU A 154 9.26 3.22 -7.09
C LEU A 154 10.06 2.64 -8.26
N VAL A 155 9.39 2.54 -9.41
CA VAL A 155 9.96 1.99 -10.65
C VAL A 155 10.91 3.00 -11.28
N ASN A 156 12.05 2.53 -11.76
CA ASN A 156 13.03 3.31 -12.50
C ASN A 156 13.85 2.38 -13.41
N ARG A 157 14.72 2.96 -14.25
CA ARG A 157 15.54 2.22 -15.22
C ARG A 157 16.40 1.12 -14.59
N LEU A 158 16.83 1.29 -13.34
CA LEU A 158 17.74 0.34 -12.69
C LEU A 158 17.00 -0.86 -12.09
N ASN A 159 15.68 -0.78 -11.86
CA ASN A 159 14.94 -1.83 -11.16
C ASN A 159 13.75 -2.42 -11.92
N TYR A 160 13.24 -1.77 -12.98
CA TYR A 160 11.97 -2.17 -13.62
C TYR A 160 11.99 -3.63 -14.10
N ALA A 161 13.10 -4.07 -14.70
CA ALA A 161 13.25 -5.43 -15.21
C ALA A 161 13.37 -6.49 -14.10
N ARG A 162 13.74 -6.08 -12.88
CA ARG A 162 13.83 -6.96 -11.70
C ARG A 162 12.60 -6.90 -10.81
N LEU A 163 11.55 -6.17 -11.20
CA LEU A 163 10.37 -6.00 -10.36
C LEU A 163 9.78 -7.35 -9.88
N PRO A 164 9.69 -8.41 -10.73
CA PRO A 164 9.24 -9.72 -10.27
C PRO A 164 10.13 -10.30 -9.16
N GLU A 165 11.45 -10.25 -9.30
CA GLU A 165 12.44 -10.74 -8.32
C GLU A 165 12.37 -9.95 -7.01
N ILE A 166 12.25 -8.62 -7.12
CA ILE A 166 12.11 -7.72 -5.97
C ILE A 166 10.85 -8.09 -5.18
N VAL A 167 9.71 -8.29 -5.85
CA VAL A 167 8.47 -8.71 -5.19
C VAL A 167 8.61 -10.10 -4.58
N LYS A 168 9.18 -11.09 -5.28
CA LYS A 168 9.48 -12.43 -4.73
C LYS A 168 10.34 -12.35 -3.48
N PHE A 169 11.38 -11.52 -3.48
CA PHE A 169 12.32 -11.33 -2.37
C PHE A 169 11.64 -10.82 -1.10
N TYR A 170 10.74 -9.84 -1.24
CA TYR A 170 10.00 -9.26 -0.12
C TYR A 170 8.80 -10.13 0.32
N LEU A 171 8.14 -10.82 -0.62
CA LEU A 171 7.16 -11.87 -0.32
C LEU A 171 7.77 -12.94 0.58
N GLY A 172 8.96 -13.43 0.23
CA GLY A 172 9.69 -14.42 1.03
C GLY A 172 10.07 -13.95 2.44
N ARG A 173 9.99 -12.63 2.71
CA ARG A 173 10.22 -12.01 4.04
C ARG A 173 8.92 -11.63 4.76
N GLY A 174 7.77 -12.07 4.24
CA GLY A 174 6.47 -11.88 4.87
C GLY A 174 5.77 -10.57 4.53
N ILE A 175 6.33 -9.75 3.62
CA ILE A 175 5.60 -8.61 3.06
C ILE A 175 4.60 -9.13 2.05
N THR A 176 3.32 -8.89 2.28
CA THR A 176 2.26 -9.30 1.36
C THR A 176 1.60 -8.12 0.66
N ASN A 177 1.76 -6.89 1.18
CA ASN A 177 1.11 -5.69 0.65
C ASN A 177 2.06 -4.80 -0.16
N PHE A 178 1.87 -4.74 -1.47
CA PHE A 178 2.72 -4.04 -2.43
C PHE A 178 1.99 -2.87 -3.09
N VAL A 179 2.68 -1.74 -3.22
CA VAL A 179 2.29 -0.68 -4.15
C VAL A 179 3.49 -0.39 -5.04
N VAL A 180 3.33 -0.66 -6.33
CA VAL A 180 4.31 -0.29 -7.36
C VAL A 180 3.98 1.13 -7.80
N ILE A 181 4.93 2.05 -7.65
CA ILE A 181 4.76 3.46 -7.98
C ILE A 181 5.51 3.72 -9.27
N TYR A 182 4.79 4.06 -10.33
CA TYR A 182 5.41 4.62 -11.51
C TYR A 182 5.82 6.08 -11.23
N PRO A 183 7.04 6.51 -11.60
CA PRO A 183 7.55 7.81 -11.21
C PRO A 183 6.79 8.95 -11.87
N VAL A 184 6.59 10.02 -11.12
CA VAL A 184 6.32 11.35 -11.68
C VAL A 184 7.66 12.05 -11.89
N TYR A 185 7.83 12.70 -13.03
CA TYR A 185 9.12 13.28 -13.43
C TYR A 185 9.26 14.72 -12.94
N ILE A 186 9.31 14.86 -11.61
CA ILE A 186 9.49 16.12 -10.87
C ILE A 186 10.59 15.98 -9.81
N GLY A 187 11.11 17.10 -9.31
CA GLY A 187 12.20 17.13 -8.34
C GLY A 187 13.42 16.32 -8.80
N ALA A 188 14.05 15.58 -7.87
CA ALA A 188 15.26 14.81 -8.17
C ALA A 188 15.05 13.76 -9.28
N MET A 189 13.82 13.23 -9.46
CA MET A 189 13.53 12.30 -10.55
C MET A 189 13.59 12.98 -11.93
N ALA A 190 13.20 14.26 -12.03
CA ALA A 190 13.36 15.05 -13.25
C ALA A 190 14.84 15.25 -13.56
N ASP A 191 15.63 15.69 -12.57
CA ASP A 191 17.07 15.95 -12.72
C ASP A 191 17.85 14.70 -13.13
N ASN A 192 17.44 13.55 -12.60
CA ASN A 192 18.08 12.26 -12.88
C ASN A 192 17.39 11.46 -13.98
N CYS A 193 16.44 12.05 -14.73
CA CYS A 193 15.64 11.35 -15.75
C CYS A 193 16.53 10.65 -16.80
N LYS A 194 17.64 11.28 -17.21
CA LYS A 194 18.60 10.66 -18.15
C LYS A 194 19.19 9.35 -17.65
N LYS A 195 19.29 9.14 -16.33
CA LYS A 195 19.85 7.92 -15.71
C LYS A 195 18.75 6.97 -15.23
N LEU A 196 17.67 7.50 -14.66
CA LEU A 196 16.63 6.73 -13.96
C LEU A 196 15.31 6.63 -14.71
N GLY A 197 15.05 7.46 -15.72
CA GLY A 197 13.80 7.46 -16.48
C GLY A 197 13.60 6.18 -17.27
N VAL A 198 12.37 5.69 -17.31
CA VAL A 198 12.00 4.44 -18.00
C VAL A 198 10.62 4.58 -18.58
N ARG A 199 10.35 4.08 -19.80
CA ARG A 199 9.02 4.20 -20.41
C ARG A 199 8.05 3.22 -19.79
N LEU A 200 6.76 3.58 -19.76
CA LEU A 200 5.71 2.66 -19.33
C LEU A 200 5.68 1.38 -20.17
N SER A 201 5.90 1.49 -21.50
CA SER A 201 5.98 0.34 -22.41
C SER A 201 7.11 -0.63 -22.07
N ASP A 202 8.22 -0.11 -21.54
CA ASP A 202 9.37 -0.95 -21.18
C ASP A 202 9.09 -1.69 -19.85
N CYS A 203 8.24 -1.12 -19.00
CA CYS A 203 7.83 -1.70 -17.72
C CYS A 203 6.70 -2.73 -17.85
N GLU A 204 5.82 -2.56 -18.86
CA GLU A 204 4.60 -3.36 -19.04
C GLU A 204 4.81 -4.88 -18.95
N PRO A 205 5.80 -5.49 -19.63
CA PRO A 205 6.03 -6.94 -19.52
C PRO A 205 6.32 -7.38 -18.08
N TYR A 206 7.11 -6.59 -17.36
CA TYR A 206 7.51 -6.88 -15.98
C TYR A 206 6.39 -6.61 -14.98
N PHE A 207 5.49 -5.67 -15.26
CA PHE A 207 4.25 -5.50 -14.48
C PHE A 207 3.38 -6.75 -14.60
N ALA A 208 3.18 -7.25 -15.82
CA ALA A 208 2.41 -8.47 -16.05
C ALA A 208 3.04 -9.70 -15.35
N GLU A 209 4.37 -9.85 -15.43
CA GLU A 209 5.08 -10.92 -14.74
C GLU A 209 4.98 -10.79 -13.22
N THR A 210 5.12 -9.58 -12.68
CA THR A 210 4.99 -9.33 -11.24
C THR A 210 3.58 -9.67 -10.75
N VAL A 211 2.53 -9.37 -11.51
CA VAL A 211 1.18 -9.79 -11.13
C VAL A 211 1.04 -11.32 -11.18
N LYS A 212 1.64 -12.01 -12.16
CA LYS A 212 1.67 -13.49 -12.16
C LYS A 212 2.34 -14.07 -10.91
N VAL A 213 3.40 -13.43 -10.40
CA VAL A 213 4.01 -13.80 -9.11
C VAL A 213 2.99 -13.72 -7.97
N MET A 214 2.24 -12.62 -7.91
CA MET A 214 1.22 -12.41 -6.87
C MET A 214 0.01 -13.35 -7.04
N GLU A 215 -0.42 -13.62 -8.27
CA GLU A 215 -1.44 -14.61 -8.61
C GLU A 215 -1.01 -16.01 -8.13
N ALA A 216 0.23 -16.42 -8.43
CA ALA A 216 0.79 -17.70 -7.98
C ALA A 216 0.94 -17.78 -6.46
N ALA A 217 1.24 -16.65 -5.79
CA ALA A 217 1.24 -16.56 -4.33
C ALA A 217 -0.16 -16.57 -3.70
N GLY A 218 -1.23 -16.59 -4.51
CA GLY A 218 -2.61 -16.52 -4.03
C GLY A 218 -3.02 -15.14 -3.50
N LEU A 219 -2.36 -14.08 -3.96
CA LEU A 219 -2.53 -12.69 -3.51
C LEU A 219 -2.75 -11.69 -4.67
N PRO A 220 -3.62 -11.96 -5.65
CA PRO A 220 -3.73 -11.15 -6.87
C PRO A 220 -4.10 -9.68 -6.62
N GLY A 221 -4.84 -9.36 -5.55
CA GLY A 221 -5.25 -7.99 -5.19
C GLY A 221 -4.33 -7.28 -4.16
N GLU A 222 -3.26 -7.93 -3.72
CA GLU A 222 -2.34 -7.32 -2.74
C GLU A 222 -1.16 -6.57 -3.40
N ILE A 223 -1.18 -6.45 -4.72
CA ILE A 223 -0.31 -5.57 -5.48
C ILE A 223 -1.14 -4.53 -6.23
N LEU A 224 -0.81 -3.26 -6.04
CA LEU A 224 -1.48 -2.15 -6.72
C LEU A 224 -0.46 -1.27 -7.44
N PHE A 225 -0.88 -0.63 -8.51
CA PHE A 225 -0.03 0.22 -9.35
C PHE A 225 -0.46 1.67 -9.27
N LEU A 226 0.34 2.50 -8.60
CA LEU A 226 0.15 3.95 -8.54
C LEU A 226 0.79 4.61 -9.76
N ASN A 227 0.16 5.67 -10.27
CA ASN A 227 0.62 6.45 -11.43
C ASN A 227 0.79 5.64 -12.72
N THR A 228 0.31 4.40 -12.76
CA THR A 228 0.36 3.54 -13.94
C THR A 228 -1.01 3.58 -14.61
N PRO A 229 -1.12 4.10 -15.84
CA PRO A 229 -2.38 4.10 -16.56
C PRO A 229 -2.89 2.65 -16.75
N PRO A 230 -4.20 2.38 -16.55
CA PRO A 230 -4.76 1.03 -16.61
C PRO A 230 -4.46 0.28 -17.92
N CYS A 231 -4.32 1.00 -19.04
CA CYS A 231 -3.97 0.41 -20.31
C CYS A 231 -2.64 -0.34 -20.32
N PHE A 232 -1.72 -0.09 -19.37
CA PHE A 232 -0.46 -0.84 -19.24
C PHE A 232 -0.58 -2.09 -18.34
N LEU A 233 -1.77 -2.42 -17.85
CA LEU A 233 -1.99 -3.60 -16.99
C LEU A 233 -2.71 -4.76 -17.71
N ARG A 234 -3.15 -4.55 -18.96
CA ARG A 234 -3.65 -5.57 -19.92
C ARG A 234 -4.50 -6.68 -19.31
N GLY A 235 -5.79 -6.40 -19.13
CA GLY A 235 -6.75 -7.32 -18.53
C GLY A 235 -6.70 -7.39 -17.00
N ARG A 236 -5.91 -6.51 -16.36
CA ARG A 236 -5.78 -6.35 -14.90
C ARG A 236 -5.94 -4.89 -14.51
N GLU A 237 -6.80 -4.17 -15.22
CA GLU A 237 -6.97 -2.73 -15.08
C GLU A 237 -7.35 -2.32 -13.65
N SER A 238 -8.09 -3.15 -12.91
CA SER A 238 -8.50 -2.90 -11.52
C SER A 238 -7.35 -2.74 -10.53
N LEU A 239 -6.14 -3.21 -10.88
CA LEU A 239 -4.95 -3.02 -10.04
C LEU A 239 -4.39 -1.60 -10.12
N ALA A 240 -4.85 -0.77 -11.06
CA ALA A 240 -4.46 0.64 -11.14
C ALA A 240 -5.15 1.48 -10.05
N ILE A 241 -4.34 2.16 -9.25
CA ILE A 241 -4.86 3.08 -8.22
C ILE A 241 -5.39 4.35 -8.91
N GLY A 242 -6.58 4.80 -8.47
CA GLY A 242 -7.24 6.01 -8.99
C GLY A 242 -8.24 5.75 -10.11
N LEU A 243 -8.55 4.48 -10.41
CA LEU A 243 -9.77 4.12 -11.14
C LEU A 243 -11.02 4.28 -10.27
N ASP A 244 -10.88 3.97 -8.99
CA ASP A 244 -11.85 4.24 -7.93
C ASP A 244 -11.34 5.36 -7.01
N LEU A 245 -12.23 5.89 -6.17
CA LEU A 245 -11.91 7.00 -5.27
C LEU A 245 -10.84 6.60 -4.24
N PHE A 246 -9.82 7.43 -4.11
CA PHE A 246 -8.77 7.33 -3.09
C PHE A 246 -9.34 7.51 -1.67
N ASN A 247 -10.43 8.27 -1.52
CA ASN A 247 -11.07 8.62 -0.25
C ASN A 247 -10.06 9.15 0.78
N THR A 248 -9.08 9.93 0.32
CA THR A 248 -7.93 10.36 1.12
C THR A 248 -7.73 11.86 1.04
N VAL A 249 -7.66 12.50 2.20
CA VAL A 249 -7.22 13.89 2.34
C VAL A 249 -5.82 13.92 2.92
N VAL A 250 -4.95 14.70 2.31
CA VAL A 250 -3.59 14.97 2.76
C VAL A 250 -3.55 16.36 3.37
N THR A 251 -2.87 16.53 4.50
CA THR A 251 -2.50 17.84 5.04
C THR A 251 -0.99 17.95 5.12
N ASP A 252 -0.45 19.02 4.56
CA ASP A 252 0.98 19.31 4.54
C ASP A 252 1.47 20.01 5.82
N PRO A 253 2.80 20.15 6.03
CA PRO A 253 3.34 20.78 7.23
C PRO A 253 2.96 22.25 7.44
N SER A 254 2.58 22.96 6.37
CA SER A 254 2.08 24.35 6.42
C SER A 254 0.58 24.43 6.67
N GLY A 255 -0.10 23.28 6.78
CA GLY A 255 -1.55 23.20 6.99
C GLY A 255 -2.37 23.19 5.69
N GLY A 256 -1.73 23.21 4.53
CA GLY A 256 -2.41 23.10 3.25
C GLY A 256 -3.10 21.74 3.12
N ARG A 257 -4.36 21.74 2.67
CA ARG A 257 -5.19 20.55 2.56
C ARG A 257 -5.44 20.20 1.11
N THR A 258 -5.17 18.96 0.74
CA THR A 258 -5.42 18.43 -0.60
C THR A 258 -6.26 17.18 -0.51
N ASP A 259 -7.45 17.21 -1.10
CA ASP A 259 -8.22 16.00 -1.37
C ASP A 259 -7.62 15.32 -2.61
N LEU A 260 -7.14 14.09 -2.44
CA LEU A 260 -6.50 13.36 -3.53
C LEU A 260 -7.48 13.02 -4.65
N ASP A 261 -8.77 12.85 -4.37
CA ASP A 261 -9.78 12.61 -5.41
C ASP A 261 -10.05 13.89 -6.22
N ALA A 262 -10.10 15.04 -5.55
CA ALA A 262 -10.26 16.33 -6.22
C ALA A 262 -9.02 16.71 -7.05
N ASN A 263 -7.83 16.37 -6.56
CA ASN A 263 -6.56 16.76 -7.18
C ASN A 263 -5.97 15.68 -8.12
N ALA A 264 -6.52 14.46 -8.15
CA ALA A 264 -6.01 13.35 -8.95
C ALA A 264 -5.91 13.66 -10.45
N ALA A 265 -6.63 14.68 -10.94
CA ALA A 265 -6.63 15.09 -12.34
C ALA A 265 -5.66 16.24 -12.67
N ALA A 266 -5.14 16.98 -11.69
CA ALA A 266 -4.44 18.25 -11.93
C ALA A 266 -3.18 18.11 -12.82
N SER A 267 -2.47 16.98 -12.72
CA SER A 267 -1.30 16.67 -13.56
C SER A 267 -1.59 15.60 -14.62
N ARG A 268 -2.85 15.21 -14.85
CA ARG A 268 -3.20 14.10 -15.74
C ARG A 268 -3.77 14.58 -17.07
N VAL A 269 -3.26 14.00 -18.15
CA VAL A 269 -3.67 14.31 -19.52
C VAL A 269 -4.20 13.08 -20.24
N LYS A 270 -5.13 13.30 -21.18
CA LYS A 270 -5.63 12.29 -22.12
C LYS A 270 -5.22 12.67 -23.53
N GLY A 271 -4.83 11.67 -24.32
CA GLY A 271 -4.34 11.86 -25.67
C GLY A 271 -5.15 11.11 -26.71
N PRO A 272 -4.65 11.05 -27.97
CA PRO A 272 -5.32 10.34 -29.06
C PRO A 272 -5.72 8.89 -28.72
N PRO A 273 -4.88 8.06 -28.04
CA PRO A 273 -5.26 6.70 -27.67
C PRO A 273 -6.46 6.59 -26.72
N CYS A 274 -6.78 7.66 -25.98
CA CYS A 274 -7.87 7.64 -25.02
C CYS A 274 -9.25 7.80 -25.66
N ARG A 275 -9.34 8.34 -26.90
CA ARG A 275 -10.61 8.71 -27.55
C ARG A 275 -11.57 7.52 -27.75
N ARG A 276 -11.02 6.32 -27.94
CA ARG A 276 -11.78 5.07 -28.14
C ARG A 276 -11.68 4.10 -26.97
N CYS A 277 -11.20 4.57 -25.81
CA CYS A 277 -10.97 3.71 -24.65
C CYS A 277 -12.26 3.51 -23.84
N ALA A 278 -12.60 2.26 -23.53
CA ALA A 278 -13.75 1.91 -22.67
C ALA A 278 -13.63 2.52 -21.26
N LEU A 279 -12.41 2.78 -20.78
CA LEU A 279 -12.16 3.40 -19.49
C LEU A 279 -12.07 4.93 -19.57
N ALA A 280 -12.34 5.57 -20.71
CA ALA A 280 -12.15 7.01 -20.89
C ALA A 280 -12.92 7.87 -19.87
N LYS A 281 -14.06 7.41 -19.34
CA LYS A 281 -14.83 8.15 -18.32
C LYS A 281 -14.23 8.03 -16.91
N LYS A 282 -13.67 6.86 -16.55
CA LYS A 282 -13.13 6.57 -15.21
C LYS A 282 -11.65 6.91 -15.07
N CYS A 283 -10.84 6.53 -16.07
CA CYS A 283 -9.41 6.80 -16.08
C CYS A 283 -9.15 8.31 -16.18
N ARG A 284 -8.25 8.83 -15.35
CA ARG A 284 -7.84 10.24 -15.37
C ARG A 284 -6.80 10.57 -16.44
N GLY A 285 -6.10 9.57 -16.95
CA GLY A 285 -5.09 9.73 -18.00
C GLY A 285 -3.67 9.43 -17.52
N ALA A 286 -2.67 9.83 -18.31
CA ALA A 286 -1.26 9.73 -17.98
C ALA A 286 -0.76 10.98 -17.27
N ASP A 287 0.34 10.90 -16.54
CA ASP A 287 1.01 12.09 -16.00
C ASP A 287 1.53 12.99 -17.13
N ALA A 288 1.30 14.30 -17.02
CA ALA A 288 1.72 15.29 -18.03
C ALA A 288 3.25 15.28 -18.21
N HIS A 289 4.01 15.21 -17.12
CA HIS A 289 5.47 15.21 -17.19
C HIS A 289 6.05 13.94 -17.84
N TYR A 290 5.34 12.82 -17.74
CA TYR A 290 5.67 11.63 -18.52
C TYR A 290 5.44 11.87 -20.02
N ILE A 291 4.27 12.43 -20.39
CA ILE A 291 3.91 12.65 -21.80
C ILE A 291 4.86 13.65 -22.46
N GLU A 292 5.25 14.72 -21.78
CA GLU A 292 6.28 15.67 -22.23
C GLU A 292 7.60 14.98 -22.61
N ARG A 293 7.97 13.91 -21.89
CA ARG A 293 9.28 13.24 -22.02
C ARG A 293 9.27 12.05 -22.96
N PHE A 294 8.19 11.28 -22.97
CA PHE A 294 8.13 9.99 -23.66
C PHE A 294 6.99 9.88 -24.67
N GLY A 295 6.10 10.87 -24.71
CA GLY A 295 4.94 10.89 -25.59
C GLY A 295 3.94 9.74 -25.33
N TRP A 296 3.10 9.48 -26.33
CA TRP A 296 2.00 8.52 -26.26
C TRP A 296 2.37 7.10 -26.72
N ARG A 297 3.65 6.81 -26.94
CA ARG A 297 4.09 5.49 -27.42
C ARG A 297 3.75 4.40 -26.41
N GLY A 298 3.19 3.28 -26.88
CA GLY A 298 2.79 2.12 -26.06
C GLY A 298 1.39 2.21 -25.46
N PHE A 299 0.73 3.38 -25.51
CA PHE A 299 -0.64 3.51 -25.06
C PHE A 299 -1.59 2.87 -26.06
N VAL A 300 -2.29 1.83 -25.61
CA VAL A 300 -3.31 1.16 -26.43
C VAL A 300 -4.63 1.17 -25.63
N PRO A 301 -5.74 1.65 -26.23
CA PRO A 301 -7.03 1.76 -25.53
C PRO A 301 -7.50 0.41 -24.99
N VAL A 302 -8.14 0.44 -23.83
CA VAL A 302 -8.82 -0.73 -23.27
C VAL A 302 -10.16 -0.88 -24.01
N VAL A 303 -10.35 -2.00 -24.70
CA VAL A 303 -11.59 -2.30 -25.45
C VAL A 303 -12.66 -2.88 -24.53
N ARG A 304 -12.27 -3.79 -23.62
CA ARG A 304 -13.11 -4.37 -22.57
C ARG A 304 -12.29 -4.44 -21.29
N ALA A 305 -12.83 -3.95 -20.18
CA ALA A 305 -12.15 -4.07 -18.88
C ALA A 305 -12.01 -5.54 -18.51
N GLY A 306 -10.82 -5.97 -18.10
CA GLY A 306 -10.60 -7.31 -17.59
C GLY A 306 -11.37 -7.54 -16.28
N SER A 307 -11.83 -8.77 -16.05
CA SER A 307 -12.34 -9.21 -14.75
C SER A 307 -11.18 -9.72 -13.89
N GLU A 308 -11.25 -9.50 -12.57
CA GLU A 308 -10.27 -10.06 -11.63
C GLU A 308 -10.18 -11.58 -11.79
N LYS A 309 -8.96 -12.10 -11.99
CA LYS A 309 -8.72 -13.53 -12.06
C LYS A 309 -8.58 -14.11 -10.65
N LYS A 310 -9.28 -15.21 -10.39
CA LYS A 310 -9.11 -15.99 -9.15
C LYS A 310 -7.81 -16.78 -9.23
N ALA A 311 -7.07 -16.81 -8.12
CA ALA A 311 -5.85 -17.61 -8.02
C ALA A 311 -6.16 -19.11 -8.03
N GLY A 312 -5.27 -19.90 -8.65
CA GLY A 312 -5.22 -21.35 -8.54
C GLY A 312 -4.08 -21.79 -7.60
N PRO A 313 -4.13 -23.02 -7.04
CA PRO A 313 -3.15 -23.46 -6.07
C PRO A 313 -1.80 -23.80 -6.73
N GLY A 314 -0.71 -23.23 -6.22
CA GLY A 314 0.65 -23.63 -6.56
C GLY A 314 1.68 -23.06 -5.59
N GLY A 315 2.28 -23.91 -4.74
CA GLY A 315 3.41 -23.54 -3.86
C GLY A 315 3.03 -23.13 -2.42
N ARG A 316 3.96 -22.42 -1.75
CA ARG A 316 3.81 -21.91 -0.37
C ARG A 316 2.59 -20.98 -0.26
N ILE A 317 1.75 -21.19 0.75
CA ILE A 317 0.50 -20.43 0.90
C ILE A 317 0.79 -19.09 1.60
N TYR A 318 0.57 -17.98 0.90
CA TYR A 318 0.62 -16.65 1.49
C TYR A 318 -0.79 -16.18 1.84
N LEU A 319 -0.91 -15.49 2.98
CA LEU A 319 -2.16 -14.86 3.40
C LEU A 319 -2.05 -13.34 3.38
N SER A 320 -3.06 -12.70 2.79
CA SER A 320 -3.30 -11.27 2.95
C SER A 320 -3.61 -10.94 4.40
N ASP A 321 -3.54 -9.66 4.74
CA ASP A 321 -3.87 -9.21 6.09
C ASP A 321 -5.34 -9.50 6.47
N ASN A 322 -6.26 -9.39 5.50
CA ASN A 322 -7.67 -9.74 5.70
C ASN A 322 -7.86 -11.25 5.90
N GLU A 323 -7.12 -12.08 5.16
CA GLU A 323 -7.15 -13.52 5.33
C GLU A 323 -6.58 -13.95 6.69
N ARG A 324 -5.47 -13.33 7.14
CA ARG A 324 -4.91 -13.55 8.49
C ARG A 324 -5.91 -13.16 9.58
N CYS A 325 -6.58 -12.02 9.42
CA CYS A 325 -7.65 -11.57 10.32
C CYS A 325 -8.77 -12.61 10.40
N LEU A 326 -9.26 -13.07 9.25
CA LEU A 326 -10.35 -14.04 9.18
C LEU A 326 -9.96 -15.38 9.81
N VAL A 327 -8.76 -15.90 9.55
CA VAL A 327 -8.25 -17.12 10.20
C VAL A 327 -8.22 -16.96 11.72
N GLU A 328 -7.77 -15.80 12.24
CA GLU A 328 -7.75 -15.54 13.69
C GLU A 328 -9.16 -15.44 14.29
N ILE A 329 -10.14 -14.87 13.58
CA ILE A 329 -11.54 -14.85 14.01
C ILE A 329 -12.08 -16.28 14.08
N LEU A 330 -11.90 -17.07 13.03
CA LEU A 330 -12.43 -18.43 12.95
C LEU A 330 -11.74 -19.38 13.93
N ARG A 331 -10.49 -19.11 14.31
CA ARG A 331 -9.79 -19.80 15.40
C ARG A 331 -10.49 -19.58 16.75
N ARG A 332 -10.99 -18.36 17.00
CA ARG A 332 -11.66 -18.00 18.27
C ARG A 332 -13.15 -18.36 18.25
N LYS A 333 -13.80 -18.29 17.09
CA LYS A 333 -15.23 -18.57 16.90
C LYS A 333 -15.46 -19.35 15.60
N PRO A 334 -15.34 -20.69 15.63
CA PRO A 334 -15.74 -21.55 14.53
C PRO A 334 -17.23 -21.36 14.19
N GLY A 335 -17.59 -21.45 12.90
CA GLY A 335 -18.98 -21.29 12.45
C GLY A 335 -19.51 -19.86 12.48
N ALA A 336 -18.62 -18.86 12.59
CA ALA A 336 -19.01 -17.45 12.58
C ALA A 336 -19.70 -17.08 11.26
N SER A 337 -20.84 -16.41 11.36
CA SER A 337 -21.53 -15.82 10.21
C SER A 337 -20.77 -14.60 9.68
N THR A 338 -21.04 -14.19 8.43
CA THR A 338 -20.48 -12.96 7.85
C THR A 338 -20.67 -11.73 8.74
N ARG A 339 -21.84 -11.59 9.39
CA ARG A 339 -22.13 -10.48 10.30
C ARG A 339 -21.30 -10.54 11.58
N GLU A 340 -21.09 -11.73 12.14
CA GLU A 340 -20.26 -11.93 13.33
C GLU A 340 -18.79 -11.69 13.03
N VAL A 341 -18.30 -12.15 11.86
CA VAL A 341 -16.94 -11.84 11.39
C VAL A 341 -16.75 -10.32 11.29
N LEU A 342 -17.71 -9.59 10.72
CA LEU A 342 -17.65 -8.12 10.65
C LEU A 342 -17.66 -7.44 12.02
N ALA A 343 -18.39 -7.99 13.00
CA ALA A 343 -18.40 -7.44 14.34
C ALA A 343 -17.05 -7.66 15.02
N LEU A 344 -16.50 -8.87 14.94
CA LEU A 344 -15.24 -9.27 15.56
C LEU A 344 -14.01 -8.65 14.88
N SER A 345 -14.07 -8.41 13.57
CA SER A 345 -12.96 -7.81 12.82
C SER A 345 -12.67 -6.37 13.25
N LYS A 346 -13.66 -5.66 13.79
CA LYS A 346 -13.47 -4.30 14.34
C LYS A 346 -12.42 -4.28 15.45
N ASP A 347 -12.30 -5.36 16.21
CA ASP A 347 -11.41 -5.46 17.36
C ASP A 347 -10.07 -6.14 17.02
N ILE A 348 -9.84 -6.45 15.74
CA ILE A 348 -8.61 -7.07 15.24
C ILE A 348 -7.83 -6.09 14.36
N VAL A 349 -6.61 -5.77 14.80
CA VAL A 349 -5.70 -4.79 14.17
C VAL A 349 -5.21 -5.23 12.77
N LEU A 350 -5.46 -6.49 12.39
CA LEU A 350 -5.03 -7.07 11.11
C LEU A 350 -5.86 -6.61 9.91
N CYS A 351 -7.08 -6.10 10.07
CA CYS A 351 -7.96 -5.88 8.91
C CYS A 351 -7.59 -4.64 8.08
N ARG A 352 -7.43 -4.79 6.75
CA ARG A 352 -7.17 -3.71 5.78
C ARG A 352 -8.44 -2.90 5.50
N ASP A 353 -9.54 -3.58 5.18
CA ASP A 353 -10.72 -3.00 4.52
C ASP A 353 -12.05 -3.77 4.76
N CYS A 354 -12.25 -4.55 5.84
CA CYS A 354 -13.59 -5.13 6.09
C CYS A 354 -14.56 -4.02 6.53
N SER A 355 -14.95 -3.23 5.54
CA SER A 355 -15.96 -2.18 5.59
C SER A 355 -17.36 -2.77 5.51
N ASP A 356 -17.50 -3.94 4.87
CA ASP A 356 -18.77 -4.60 4.58
C ASP A 356 -18.64 -6.12 4.37
N GLY A 357 -19.78 -6.79 4.22
CA GLY A 357 -19.86 -8.23 4.07
C GLY A 357 -19.18 -8.78 2.82
N ASN A 358 -19.01 -7.98 1.77
CA ASN A 358 -18.39 -8.44 0.53
C ASN A 358 -16.89 -8.70 0.73
N THR A 359 -16.20 -7.87 1.52
CA THR A 359 -14.78 -8.10 1.84
C THR A 359 -14.58 -9.39 2.63
N VAL A 360 -15.52 -9.71 3.54
CA VAL A 360 -15.51 -10.97 4.29
C VAL A 360 -15.73 -12.15 3.35
N LEU A 361 -16.72 -12.07 2.46
CA LEU A 361 -17.00 -13.12 1.47
C LEU A 361 -15.83 -13.33 0.51
N ALA A 362 -15.18 -12.27 0.05
CA ALA A 362 -14.01 -12.35 -0.83
C ALA A 362 -12.82 -13.02 -0.12
N SER A 363 -12.54 -12.62 1.12
CA SER A 363 -11.46 -13.22 1.93
C SER A 363 -11.75 -14.68 2.24
N ALA A 364 -12.99 -15.01 2.59
CA ALA A 364 -13.41 -16.37 2.88
C ALA A 364 -13.37 -17.27 1.63
N SER A 365 -13.81 -16.76 0.48
CA SER A 365 -13.74 -17.46 -0.80
C SER A 365 -12.29 -17.71 -1.22
N SER A 366 -11.39 -16.75 -1.01
CA SER A 366 -9.96 -16.91 -1.27
C SER A 366 -9.33 -17.97 -0.36
N LEU A 367 -9.64 -17.95 0.95
CA LEU A 367 -9.20 -18.99 1.89
C LEU A 367 -9.76 -20.37 1.56
N ALA A 368 -11.00 -20.44 1.05
CA ALA A 368 -11.60 -21.69 0.60
C ALA A 368 -10.89 -22.24 -0.64
N ALA A 369 -10.54 -21.39 -1.61
CA ALA A 369 -9.73 -21.77 -2.77
C ALA A 369 -8.32 -22.25 -2.37
N LYS A 370 -7.79 -21.78 -1.23
CA LYS A 370 -6.54 -22.25 -0.61
C LYS A 370 -6.71 -23.51 0.25
N GLY A 371 -7.93 -24.05 0.38
CA GLY A 371 -8.23 -25.23 1.20
C GLY A 371 -8.12 -24.99 2.71
N LEU A 372 -8.18 -23.74 3.17
CA LEU A 372 -7.99 -23.37 4.59
C LEU A 372 -9.31 -23.08 5.32
N VAL A 373 -10.37 -22.76 4.60
CA VAL A 373 -11.70 -22.43 5.15
C VAL A 373 -12.78 -23.20 4.40
N THR A 374 -13.78 -23.67 5.10
CA THR A 374 -15.01 -24.23 4.54
C THR A 374 -16.19 -23.32 4.84
N SER A 375 -17.26 -23.47 4.06
CA SER A 375 -18.49 -22.73 4.24
C SER A 375 -19.68 -23.68 4.36
N SER A 376 -20.69 -23.24 5.11
CA SER A 376 -22.03 -23.82 5.08
C SER A 376 -23.04 -22.70 4.89
N PHE A 377 -24.08 -22.97 4.10
CA PHE A 377 -25.18 -22.04 3.89
C PHE A 377 -26.45 -22.66 4.45
N ALA A 378 -26.99 -22.06 5.51
CA ALA A 378 -28.22 -22.52 6.15
C ALA A 378 -29.07 -21.32 6.55
N ARG A 379 -30.38 -21.40 6.28
CA ARG A 379 -31.37 -20.36 6.62
C ARG A 379 -30.98 -18.96 6.10
N GLY A 380 -30.44 -18.87 4.88
CA GLY A 380 -30.06 -17.60 4.28
C GLY A 380 -28.72 -17.02 4.76
N VAL A 381 -27.97 -17.74 5.59
CA VAL A 381 -26.73 -17.22 6.21
C VAL A 381 -25.54 -18.12 5.87
N TYR A 382 -24.48 -17.50 5.34
CA TYR A 382 -23.17 -18.14 5.22
C TYR A 382 -22.46 -18.19 6.57
N ARG A 383 -21.98 -19.37 6.94
CA ARG A 383 -21.13 -19.63 8.10
C ARG A 383 -19.80 -20.19 7.64
N TRP A 384 -18.73 -19.80 8.32
CA TRP A 384 -17.36 -20.13 7.94
C TRP A 384 -16.65 -20.84 9.08
N SER A 385 -15.82 -21.82 8.74
CA SER A 385 -14.99 -22.57 9.70
C SER A 385 -13.63 -22.86 9.09
N LEU A 386 -12.61 -23.06 9.93
CA LEU A 386 -11.32 -23.57 9.45
C LEU A 386 -11.51 -24.98 8.91
N ALA A 387 -10.93 -25.26 7.74
CA ALA A 387 -11.01 -26.57 7.09
C ALA A 387 -10.20 -27.65 7.82
N LYS A 388 -9.23 -27.23 8.65
CA LYS A 388 -8.30 -28.07 9.41
C LYS A 388 -7.97 -27.42 10.76
N PRO A 389 -7.45 -28.18 11.74
CA PRO A 389 -6.94 -27.61 12.98
C PRO A 389 -5.95 -26.46 12.74
N TYR A 390 -6.00 -25.42 13.56
CA TYR A 390 -5.13 -24.24 13.39
C TYR A 390 -3.63 -24.59 13.45
N SER A 391 -3.25 -25.62 14.22
CA SER A 391 -1.88 -26.13 14.29
C SER A 391 -1.35 -26.62 12.94
N GLU A 392 -2.20 -27.22 12.10
CA GLU A 392 -1.86 -27.65 10.74
C GLU A 392 -1.81 -26.47 9.78
N ILE A 393 -2.79 -25.58 9.84
CA ILE A 393 -2.79 -24.35 9.03
C ILE A 393 -1.51 -23.56 9.30
N LYS A 394 -1.11 -23.42 10.56
CA LYS A 394 0.12 -22.72 10.95
C LYS A 394 1.39 -23.33 10.34
N LYS A 395 1.42 -24.63 10.02
CA LYS A 395 2.57 -25.27 9.34
C LYS A 395 2.62 -24.97 7.84
N LEU A 396 1.48 -24.60 7.24
CA LEU A 396 1.34 -24.29 5.82
C LEU A 396 1.67 -22.81 5.48
N LEU A 397 1.76 -21.96 6.50
CA LEU A 397 2.06 -20.52 6.42
C LEU A 397 3.56 -20.27 6.70
#